data_AF-A0A9E6BLR7-F1
#
_entry.id   AF-A0A9E6BLR7-F1
#
_cell.length_a   1.000
_cell.length_b   1.000
_cell.length_c   1.000
_cell.angle_alpha   90.00
_cell.angle_beta   90.00
_cell.angle_gamma   90.00
#
_symmetry.space_group_name_H-M   'P 1'
#
loop_
_entity.id
_entity.type
_entity.pdbx_description
1 polymer ?
#
loop_
_entity_poly.entity_id
_entity_poly.type
_entity_poly.pdbx_seq_one_letter_code
_entity_poly.pdbx_strand_id
1 'polypeptide(L)'
;MKEETLLCFWAKLGKSAYSERHPLICHMIDVAMVAKQMWNSVLGPRVRQRVAKLLRLNEDIAGCWLSFWVGGHDIGKAIPGFQCPIGTSQQNYRDARKALESSGFDFPNVPQLSRKPHWVVTRCVLQDLLSGPQSWAGLDATFARRVATAVGGHHGVFPASFGGDLGGDVLGGPRWSRARTTLLDSLAQVLRLPSGRPESPPEEAHWFFMFLAGLTSVADWIGSNRRLFPSCAENVELAAYAQEAEGKAVRG
;
A
#
# COMPACT_ATOMS: atom_id res chain seq x y z
N MET A 1 -16.20 1.57 7.85
CA MET A 1 -16.00 2.89 7.22
C MET A 1 -16.53 2.76 5.81
N LYS A 2 -17.20 3.77 5.23
CA LYS A 2 -17.75 3.66 3.86
C LYS A 2 -16.62 3.76 2.82
N GLU A 3 -16.79 3.15 1.66
CA GLU A 3 -15.81 3.21 0.55
C GLU A 3 -15.54 4.64 0.09
N GLU A 4 -16.57 5.48 0.02
CA GLU A 4 -16.46 6.93 -0.28
C GLU A 4 -15.42 7.64 0.61
N THR A 5 -15.33 7.24 1.88
CA THR A 5 -14.34 7.80 2.81
C THR A 5 -12.90 7.38 2.48
N LEU A 6 -12.70 6.18 1.90
CA LEU A 6 -11.39 5.73 1.45
C LEU A 6 -10.92 6.55 0.24
N LEU A 7 -11.86 6.96 -0.61
CA LEU A 7 -11.60 7.83 -1.74
C LEU A 7 -11.20 9.25 -1.31
N CYS A 8 -11.32 9.63 -0.02
CA CYS A 8 -10.81 10.89 0.55
C CYS A 8 -9.31 10.88 0.88
N PHE A 9 -8.64 9.72 0.83
CA PHE A 9 -7.18 9.65 0.97
C PHE A 9 -6.53 9.78 -0.41
N TRP A 10 -5.52 10.61 -0.57
CA TRP A 10 -4.78 10.73 -1.83
C TRP A 10 -3.41 10.05 -1.77
N ALA A 11 -3.00 9.42 -2.89
CA ALA A 11 -1.63 8.96 -3.11
C ALA A 11 -0.82 9.94 -3.95
N LYS A 12 -1.48 10.60 -4.91
CA LYS A 12 -0.93 11.68 -5.74
C LYS A 12 -1.88 12.88 -5.67
N LEU A 13 -1.33 14.06 -5.39
CA LEU A 13 -2.06 15.32 -5.35
C LEU A 13 -1.31 16.33 -6.23
N GLY A 14 -2.04 17.00 -7.12
CA GLY A 14 -1.48 17.84 -8.17
C GLY A 14 -0.37 18.79 -7.72
N LYS A 15 0.82 18.65 -8.33
CA LYS A 15 1.78 19.75 -8.55
C LYS A 15 2.24 19.63 -9.99
N SER A 16 2.01 20.68 -10.79
CA SER A 16 2.40 20.93 -12.19
C SER A 16 2.11 19.85 -13.26
N ALA A 17 2.04 18.57 -12.91
CA ALA A 17 2.03 17.45 -13.85
C ALA A 17 0.88 16.43 -13.60
N TYR A 18 0.24 16.43 -12.42
CA TYR A 18 -1.09 15.83 -12.21
C TYR A 18 -2.10 16.98 -12.15
N SER A 19 -3.09 17.02 -13.06
CA SER A 19 -4.19 18.01 -13.01
C SER A 19 -5.16 17.75 -11.85
N GLU A 20 -5.20 16.50 -11.37
CA GLU A 20 -6.20 15.99 -10.45
C GLU A 20 -5.59 15.20 -9.30
N ARG A 21 -6.46 14.90 -8.33
CA ARG A 21 -6.22 14.05 -7.17
C ARG A 21 -6.40 12.59 -7.58
N HIS A 22 -5.47 11.72 -7.20
CA HIS A 22 -5.63 10.27 -7.38
C HIS A 22 -5.74 9.58 -6.02
N PRO A 23 -6.86 8.90 -5.73
CA PRO A 23 -7.08 8.26 -4.44
C PRO A 23 -6.04 7.21 -4.09
N LEU A 24 -5.73 7.08 -2.79
CA LEU A 24 -4.73 6.15 -2.29
C LEU A 24 -5.10 4.70 -2.58
N ILE A 25 -6.35 4.31 -2.32
CA ILE A 25 -6.82 2.95 -2.59
C ILE A 25 -6.73 2.61 -4.09
N CYS A 26 -6.97 3.57 -4.97
CA CYS A 26 -6.85 3.35 -6.42
C CYS A 26 -5.39 3.12 -6.82
N HIS A 27 -4.44 3.90 -6.29
CA HIS A 27 -3.01 3.66 -6.52
C HIS A 27 -2.56 2.30 -5.99
N MET A 28 -3.04 1.91 -4.81
CA MET A 28 -2.76 0.59 -4.24
C MET A 28 -3.28 -0.54 -5.14
N ILE A 29 -4.48 -0.38 -5.70
CA ILE A 29 -5.07 -1.32 -6.67
C ILE A 29 -4.26 -1.35 -7.96
N ASP A 30 -3.89 -0.20 -8.52
CA ASP A 30 -3.09 -0.10 -9.75
C ASP A 30 -1.78 -0.88 -9.62
N VAL A 31 -1.05 -0.63 -8.54
CA VAL A 31 0.24 -1.28 -8.26
C VAL A 31 0.07 -2.77 -7.98
N ALA A 32 -1.02 -3.18 -7.31
CA ALA A 32 -1.33 -4.59 -7.13
C ALA A 32 -1.64 -5.30 -8.47
N MET A 33 -2.38 -4.66 -9.37
CA MET A 33 -2.70 -5.23 -10.69
C MET A 33 -1.47 -5.32 -11.59
N VAL A 34 -0.56 -4.35 -11.52
CA VAL A 34 0.73 -4.47 -12.18
C VAL A 34 1.53 -5.66 -11.63
N ALA A 35 1.64 -5.80 -10.30
CA ALA A 35 2.35 -6.92 -9.70
C ALA A 35 1.74 -8.28 -10.08
N LYS A 36 0.41 -8.37 -10.12
CA LYS A 36 -0.33 -9.55 -10.57
C LYS A 36 0.00 -9.89 -12.03
N GLN A 37 0.00 -8.89 -12.90
CA GLN A 37 0.35 -9.07 -14.32
C GLN A 37 1.81 -9.48 -14.50
N MET A 38 2.73 -8.88 -13.75
CA MET A 38 4.14 -9.28 -13.75
C MET A 38 4.30 -10.73 -13.32
N TRP A 39 3.59 -11.17 -12.28
CA TRP A 39 3.59 -12.57 -11.85
C TRP A 39 3.10 -13.51 -12.95
N ASN A 40 1.93 -13.23 -13.53
CA ASN A 40 1.29 -14.14 -14.49
C ASN A 40 2.00 -14.19 -15.85
N SER A 41 2.55 -13.07 -16.32
CA SER A 41 2.93 -12.91 -17.72
C SER A 41 4.40 -12.57 -17.94
N VAL A 42 5.12 -12.08 -16.92
CA VAL A 42 6.51 -11.64 -17.05
C VAL A 42 7.48 -12.56 -16.33
N LEU A 43 7.15 -12.99 -15.11
CA LEU A 43 8.02 -13.86 -14.34
C LEU A 43 8.00 -15.29 -14.88
N GLY A 44 9.18 -15.82 -15.19
CA GLY A 44 9.33 -17.18 -15.71
C GLY A 44 8.90 -18.25 -14.68
N PRO A 45 8.47 -19.44 -15.14
CA PRO A 45 7.93 -20.50 -14.28
C PRO A 45 8.85 -20.89 -13.11
N ARG A 46 10.18 -20.91 -13.34
CA ARG A 46 11.16 -21.27 -12.30
C ARG A 46 11.14 -20.29 -11.11
N VAL A 47 10.95 -19.00 -11.37
CA VAL A 47 10.87 -17.99 -10.29
C VAL A 47 9.57 -18.17 -9.53
N ARG A 48 8.44 -18.34 -10.24
CA ARG A 48 7.14 -18.56 -9.62
C ARG A 48 7.11 -19.79 -8.73
N GLN A 49 7.59 -20.94 -9.23
CA GLN A 49 7.69 -22.18 -8.48
C GLN A 49 8.58 -22.04 -7.24
N ARG A 50 9.72 -21.36 -7.36
CA ARG A 50 10.64 -21.14 -6.25
C ARG A 50 10.00 -20.30 -5.15
N VAL A 51 9.30 -19.23 -5.51
CA VAL A 51 8.59 -18.36 -4.55
C VAL A 51 7.40 -19.09 -3.93
N ALA A 52 6.58 -19.78 -4.72
CA ALA A 52 5.43 -20.53 -4.24
C ALA A 52 5.85 -21.63 -3.24
N LYS A 53 6.89 -22.40 -3.58
CA LYS A 53 7.49 -23.40 -2.68
C LYS A 53 8.02 -22.77 -1.39
N LEU A 54 8.68 -21.61 -1.48
CA LEU A 54 9.21 -20.91 -0.32
C LEU A 54 8.10 -20.51 0.67
N LEU A 55 6.96 -20.05 0.14
CA LEU A 55 5.80 -19.63 0.93
C LEU A 55 4.88 -20.79 1.33
N ARG A 56 5.18 -22.02 0.88
CA ARG A 56 4.34 -23.22 1.02
C ARG A 56 2.92 -23.04 0.45
N LEU A 57 2.85 -22.41 -0.71
CA LEU A 57 1.63 -22.13 -1.46
C LEU A 57 1.71 -22.71 -2.88
N ASN A 58 0.57 -22.81 -3.55
CA ASN A 58 0.56 -22.96 -5.00
C ASN A 58 0.90 -21.61 -5.68
N GLU A 59 1.23 -21.64 -6.99
CA GLU A 59 1.64 -20.44 -7.73
C GLU A 59 0.55 -19.36 -7.74
N ASP A 60 -0.72 -19.73 -7.84
CA ASP A 60 -1.83 -18.76 -7.92
C ASP A 60 -2.00 -18.01 -6.60
N ILE A 61 -2.04 -18.72 -5.48
CA ILE A 61 -2.16 -18.12 -4.14
C ILE A 61 -0.91 -17.29 -3.81
N ALA A 62 0.28 -17.76 -4.17
CA ALA A 62 1.52 -17.00 -3.99
C ALA A 62 1.51 -15.68 -4.76
N GLY A 63 1.04 -15.70 -6.01
CA GLY A 63 0.87 -14.51 -6.84
C GLY A 63 -0.11 -13.49 -6.23
N CYS A 64 -1.24 -13.97 -5.70
CA CYS A 64 -2.22 -13.11 -5.02
C CYS A 64 -1.62 -12.44 -3.77
N TRP A 65 -0.86 -13.18 -2.93
CA TRP A 65 -0.20 -12.60 -1.75
C TRP A 65 0.89 -11.59 -2.12
N LEU A 66 1.72 -11.88 -3.13
CA LEU A 66 2.70 -10.92 -3.63
C LEU A 66 2.03 -9.63 -4.11
N SER A 67 0.98 -9.76 -4.90
CA SER A 67 0.23 -8.61 -5.44
C SER A 67 -0.37 -7.76 -4.32
N PHE A 68 -0.92 -8.41 -3.30
CA PHE A 68 -1.46 -7.74 -2.12
C PHE A 68 -0.38 -6.99 -1.31
N TRP A 69 0.76 -7.64 -1.03
CA TRP A 69 1.87 -6.98 -0.32
C TRP A 69 2.43 -5.80 -1.10
N VAL A 70 2.63 -5.95 -2.40
CA VAL A 70 3.12 -4.90 -3.30
C VAL A 70 2.10 -3.73 -3.39
N GLY A 71 0.81 -4.03 -3.51
CA GLY A 71 -0.25 -3.01 -3.46
C GLY A 71 -0.28 -2.22 -2.15
N GLY A 72 0.08 -2.86 -1.02
CA GLY A 72 0.16 -2.24 0.30
C GLY A 72 1.33 -1.27 0.52
N HIS A 73 2.22 -1.07 -0.47
CA HIS A 73 3.46 -0.30 -0.30
C HIS A 73 3.29 1.14 0.17
N ASP A 74 2.17 1.76 -0.17
CA ASP A 74 1.89 3.17 0.12
C ASP A 74 0.91 3.35 1.29
N ILE A 75 0.59 2.32 2.06
CA ILE A 75 -0.34 2.42 3.20
C ILE A 75 0.10 3.48 4.22
N GLY A 76 1.40 3.74 4.33
CA GLY A 76 1.96 4.80 5.16
C GLY A 76 1.60 6.22 4.73
N LYS A 77 0.98 6.42 3.56
CA LYS A 77 0.40 7.70 3.12
C LYS A 77 -0.90 8.04 3.85
N ALA A 78 -1.58 7.06 4.46
CA ALA A 78 -2.77 7.26 5.27
C ALA A 78 -2.44 7.71 6.71
N ILE A 79 -1.73 8.83 6.79
CA ILE A 79 -1.40 9.56 8.02
C ILE A 79 -1.71 11.05 7.87
N PRO A 80 -2.02 11.77 8.97
CA PRO A 80 -2.39 13.18 8.86
C PRO A 80 -1.27 14.02 8.21
N GLY A 81 -0.02 13.75 8.56
CA GLY A 81 1.16 14.46 8.05
C GLY A 81 1.38 14.38 6.54
N PHE A 82 1.02 13.25 5.93
CA PHE A 82 1.09 13.07 4.49
C PHE A 82 -0.12 13.71 3.82
N GLN A 83 -1.33 13.45 4.34
CA GLN A 83 -2.57 13.94 3.73
C GLN A 83 -2.71 15.47 3.76
N CYS A 84 -2.14 16.14 4.76
CA CYS A 84 -2.01 17.59 4.79
C CYS A 84 -0.77 18.02 5.58
N PRO A 85 0.35 18.32 4.90
CA PRO A 85 1.55 18.84 5.57
C PRO A 85 1.27 20.16 6.28
N ILE A 86 1.81 20.33 7.49
CA ILE A 86 1.71 21.59 8.25
C ILE A 86 2.31 22.74 7.46
N GLY A 87 1.66 23.91 7.51
CA GLY A 87 2.15 25.14 6.86
C GLY A 87 1.95 25.17 5.35
N THR A 88 1.24 24.19 4.76
CA THR A 88 0.89 24.26 3.33
C THR A 88 -0.06 25.41 3.05
N SER A 89 0.33 26.28 2.11
CA SER A 89 -0.51 27.36 1.59
C SER A 89 -1.28 26.95 0.33
N GLN A 90 -1.05 25.74 -0.18
CA GLN A 90 -1.63 25.25 -1.43
C GLN A 90 -3.08 24.80 -1.22
N GLN A 91 -3.96 25.26 -2.11
CA GLN A 91 -5.41 25.10 -1.96
C GLN A 91 -5.86 23.63 -2.04
N ASN A 92 -5.30 22.85 -2.96
CA ASN A 92 -5.57 21.43 -3.11
C ASN A 92 -5.33 20.60 -1.83
N TYR A 93 -4.28 20.89 -1.05
CA TYR A 93 -4.04 20.21 0.24
C TYR A 93 -5.09 20.61 1.27
N ARG A 94 -5.52 21.89 1.29
CA ARG A 94 -6.60 22.34 2.18
C ARG A 94 -7.93 21.69 1.83
N ASP A 95 -8.23 21.53 0.55
CA ASP A 95 -9.47 20.87 0.10
C ASP A 95 -9.46 19.39 0.45
N ALA A 96 -8.33 18.70 0.23
CA ALA A 96 -8.17 17.30 0.64
C ALA A 96 -8.32 17.13 2.17
N ARG A 97 -7.76 18.05 2.96
CA ARG A 97 -7.94 18.08 4.41
C ARG A 97 -9.41 18.26 4.80
N LYS A 98 -10.11 19.23 4.20
CA LYS A 98 -11.53 19.47 4.47
C LYS A 98 -12.40 18.26 4.17
N ALA A 99 -12.12 17.51 3.10
CA ALA A 99 -12.84 16.28 2.78
C ALA A 99 -12.67 15.21 3.88
N LEU A 100 -11.45 15.06 4.41
CA LEU A 100 -11.15 14.16 5.52
C LEU A 100 -11.78 14.66 6.84
N GLU A 101 -11.70 15.96 7.16
CA GLU A 101 -12.34 16.54 8.36
C GLU A 101 -13.86 16.38 8.33
N SER A 102 -14.49 16.60 7.16
CA SER A 102 -15.93 16.36 6.95
C SER A 102 -16.30 14.89 7.11
N SER A 103 -15.34 14.00 6.83
CA SER A 103 -15.44 12.57 7.09
C SER A 103 -15.03 12.19 8.52
N GLY A 104 -14.85 13.14 9.44
CA GLY A 104 -14.59 12.94 10.87
C GLY A 104 -13.14 12.64 11.25
N PHE A 105 -12.17 12.89 10.36
CA PHE A 105 -10.75 12.74 10.69
C PHE A 105 -10.21 13.98 11.40
N ASP A 106 -9.50 13.74 12.50
CA ASP A 106 -8.78 14.74 13.25
C ASP A 106 -7.39 14.97 12.66
N PHE A 107 -6.95 16.22 12.61
CA PHE A 107 -5.57 16.56 12.29
C PHE A 107 -4.94 17.11 13.57
N PRO A 108 -4.00 16.38 14.20
CA PRO A 108 -3.31 16.88 15.38
C PRO A 108 -2.69 18.26 15.08
N ASN A 109 -2.58 19.14 16.09
CA ASN A 109 -1.92 20.44 15.92
C ASN A 109 -0.51 20.40 16.53
N VAL A 110 0.28 19.40 16.14
CA VAL A 110 1.63 19.17 16.69
C VAL A 110 2.69 19.50 15.64
N PRO A 111 3.72 20.31 15.96
CA PRO A 111 4.77 20.69 15.02
C PRO A 111 5.53 19.49 14.40
N GLN A 112 5.50 18.31 15.05
CA GLN A 112 6.16 17.08 14.57
C GLN A 112 5.34 16.23 13.59
N LEU A 113 4.12 16.62 13.22
CA LEU A 113 3.28 15.87 12.28
C LEU A 113 3.91 15.64 10.90
N SER A 114 5.03 16.29 10.57
CA SER A 114 5.42 16.52 9.19
C SER A 114 6.82 16.08 8.81
N ARG A 115 7.34 14.94 9.30
CA ARG A 115 8.67 14.48 8.83
C ARG A 115 8.90 12.98 8.65
N LYS A 116 8.05 12.08 9.16
CA LYS A 116 8.30 10.66 8.94
C LYS A 116 7.98 10.32 7.47
N PRO A 117 8.96 9.83 6.70
CA PRO A 117 8.70 9.42 5.32
C PRO A 117 7.65 8.32 5.31
N HIS A 118 6.70 8.36 4.37
CA HIS A 118 5.58 7.42 4.32
C HIS A 118 6.05 5.97 4.24
N TRP A 119 7.20 5.70 3.60
CA TRP A 119 7.77 4.37 3.49
C TRP A 119 8.25 3.77 4.83
N VAL A 120 8.70 4.62 5.77
CA VAL A 120 8.97 4.21 7.17
C VAL A 120 7.67 3.85 7.87
N VAL A 121 6.62 4.65 7.64
CA VAL A 121 5.29 4.41 8.21
C VAL A 121 4.66 3.13 7.64
N THR A 122 4.78 2.89 6.34
CA THR A 122 4.37 1.65 5.67
C THR A 122 4.98 0.46 6.40
N ARG A 123 6.28 0.46 6.68
CA ARG A 123 6.92 -0.66 7.36
C ARG A 123 6.30 -0.96 8.73
N CYS A 124 6.05 0.05 9.57
CA CYS A 124 5.48 -0.17 10.90
C CYS A 124 4.00 -0.59 10.80
N VAL A 125 3.19 0.17 10.07
CA VAL A 125 1.76 -0.09 9.92
C VAL A 125 1.51 -1.45 9.29
N LEU A 126 2.21 -1.79 8.21
CA LEU A 126 1.96 -3.03 7.48
C LEU A 126 2.41 -4.23 8.31
N GLN A 127 3.48 -4.12 9.10
CA GLN A 127 3.84 -5.17 10.07
C GLN A 127 2.68 -5.41 11.06
N ASP A 128 2.16 -4.35 11.68
CA ASP A 128 1.08 -4.48 12.68
C ASP A 128 -0.22 -5.01 12.06
N LEU A 129 -0.57 -4.55 10.86
CA LEU A 129 -1.77 -5.02 10.16
C LEU A 129 -1.64 -6.47 9.68
N LEU A 130 -0.43 -6.98 9.40
CA LEU A 130 -0.22 -8.35 8.94
C LEU A 130 -0.04 -9.37 10.07
N SER A 131 0.49 -8.96 11.23
CA SER A 131 0.77 -9.88 12.36
C SER A 131 0.05 -9.54 13.68
N GLY A 132 -0.71 -8.44 13.71
CA GLY A 132 -1.38 -8.01 14.93
C GLY A 132 -2.43 -9.00 15.45
N PRO A 133 -2.82 -8.92 16.74
CA PRO A 133 -3.74 -9.88 17.36
C PRO A 133 -5.10 -10.01 16.67
N GLN A 134 -5.54 -8.94 15.99
CA GLN A 134 -6.81 -8.87 15.26
C GLN A 134 -6.63 -9.01 13.73
N SER A 135 -5.41 -9.31 13.26
CA SER A 135 -5.12 -9.45 11.85
C SER A 135 -5.72 -10.74 11.29
N TRP A 136 -6.53 -10.62 10.24
CA TRP A 136 -7.01 -11.78 9.50
C TRP A 136 -5.89 -12.49 8.72
N ALA A 137 -4.80 -11.77 8.38
CA ALA A 137 -3.64 -12.35 7.73
C ALA A 137 -2.82 -13.19 8.71
N GLY A 138 -2.76 -12.75 9.97
CA GLY A 138 -2.23 -13.48 11.12
C GLY A 138 -0.75 -13.85 11.04
N LEU A 139 0.02 -13.29 10.10
CA LEU A 139 1.40 -13.66 9.77
C LEU A 139 2.31 -13.71 11.01
N ASP A 140 3.35 -14.55 10.95
CA ASP A 140 4.39 -14.52 11.98
C ASP A 140 4.97 -13.10 12.06
N ALA A 141 5.19 -12.57 13.25
CA ALA A 141 5.59 -11.18 13.44
C ALA A 141 6.96 -10.87 12.80
N THR A 142 7.88 -11.84 12.78
CA THR A 142 9.17 -11.68 12.10
C THR A 142 8.99 -11.71 10.59
N PHE A 143 8.15 -12.62 10.08
CA PHE A 143 7.84 -12.65 8.65
C PHE A 143 7.14 -11.36 8.17
N ALA A 144 6.10 -10.92 8.88
CA ALA A 144 5.39 -9.67 8.61
C ALA A 144 6.33 -8.47 8.61
N ARG A 145 7.23 -8.38 9.59
CA ARG A 145 8.27 -7.34 9.65
C ARG A 145 9.17 -7.38 8.42
N ARG A 146 9.63 -8.55 7.98
CA ARG A 146 10.49 -8.69 6.79
C ARG A 146 9.74 -8.30 5.50
N VAL A 147 8.50 -8.73 5.34
CA VAL A 147 7.61 -8.31 4.22
C VAL A 147 7.44 -6.79 4.22
N ALA A 148 7.04 -6.21 5.35
CA ALA A 148 6.81 -4.78 5.48
C ALA A 148 8.09 -3.95 5.29
N THR A 149 9.25 -4.49 5.66
CA THR A 149 10.56 -3.85 5.41
C THR A 149 10.92 -3.89 3.93
N ALA A 150 10.69 -5.03 3.24
CA ALA A 150 10.95 -5.16 1.81
C ALA A 150 10.05 -4.21 1.00
N VAL A 151 8.75 -4.23 1.27
CA VAL A 151 7.75 -3.39 0.62
C VAL A 151 7.96 -1.90 0.97
N GLY A 152 8.27 -1.58 2.22
CA GLY A 152 8.65 -0.23 2.65
C GLY A 152 10.02 0.23 2.11
N GLY A 153 10.82 -0.66 1.53
CA GLY A 153 12.09 -0.33 0.89
C GLY A 153 11.97 0.21 -0.53
N HIS A 154 10.76 0.40 -1.06
CA HIS A 154 10.50 0.67 -2.49
C HIS A 154 11.13 1.95 -3.04
N HIS A 155 11.58 2.88 -2.19
CA HIS A 155 12.37 4.07 -2.58
C HIS A 155 13.89 3.82 -2.63
N GLY A 156 14.33 2.56 -2.55
CA GLY A 156 15.75 2.18 -2.58
C GLY A 156 16.46 2.29 -1.22
N VAL A 157 15.72 2.57 -0.14
CA VAL A 157 16.25 2.66 1.23
C VAL A 157 15.47 1.73 2.14
N PHE A 158 16.15 0.74 2.73
CA PHE A 158 15.51 -0.18 3.66
C PHE A 158 15.39 0.46 5.05
N PRO A 159 14.19 0.44 5.68
CA PRO A 159 13.96 1.05 6.99
C PRO A 159 14.57 0.25 8.17
N ALA A 160 15.76 -0.31 8.02
CA ALA A 160 16.42 -1.17 9.00
C ALA A 160 16.81 -0.45 10.31
N SER A 161 16.93 0.88 10.28
CA SER A 161 17.43 1.69 11.42
C SER A 161 16.41 2.68 11.99
N PHE A 162 15.18 2.72 11.48
CA PHE A 162 14.14 3.60 12.03
C PHE A 162 13.38 2.86 13.14
N GLY A 163 14.10 2.61 14.23
CA GLY A 163 13.54 2.07 15.47
C GLY A 163 12.71 3.13 16.18
N GLY A 164 11.49 2.77 16.53
CA GLY A 164 10.59 3.57 17.36
C GLY A 164 9.13 3.22 17.09
N ASP A 165 8.34 3.04 18.14
CA ASP A 165 6.89 3.01 18.02
C ASP A 165 6.42 4.36 17.47
N LEU A 166 5.60 4.31 16.43
CA LEU A 166 4.96 5.50 15.89
C LEU A 166 3.76 5.83 16.79
N GLY A 167 3.88 6.92 17.55
CA GLY A 167 2.78 7.42 18.39
C GLY A 167 1.63 8.05 17.59
N GLY A 168 0.55 8.40 18.30
CA GLY A 168 -0.63 9.06 17.72
C GLY A 168 -0.31 10.39 17.02
N ASP A 169 0.77 11.07 17.38
CA ASP A 169 1.23 12.29 16.72
C ASP A 169 1.65 12.07 15.26
N VAL A 170 2.05 10.84 14.91
CA VAL A 170 2.38 10.45 13.52
C VAL A 170 1.23 9.69 12.89
N LEU A 171 0.67 8.71 13.60
CA LEU A 171 -0.34 7.81 13.06
C LEU A 171 -1.76 8.39 13.05
N GLY A 172 -2.00 9.50 13.74
CA GLY A 172 -3.34 10.02 14.03
C GLY A 172 -4.11 9.17 15.05
N GLY A 173 -5.32 9.61 15.37
CA GLY A 173 -6.21 8.93 16.31
C GLY A 173 -6.83 7.61 15.80
N PRO A 174 -7.77 7.03 16.57
CA PRO A 174 -8.39 5.74 16.25
C PRO A 174 -9.05 5.66 14.85
N ARG A 175 -9.56 6.79 14.34
CA ARG A 175 -10.17 6.82 13.01
C ARG A 175 -9.16 6.62 11.88
N TRP A 176 -7.95 7.19 12.02
CA TRP A 176 -6.85 6.96 11.09
C TRP A 176 -6.38 5.50 11.12
N SER A 177 -6.31 4.90 12.30
CA SER A 177 -6.03 3.46 12.45
C SER A 177 -7.06 2.62 11.70
N ARG A 178 -8.35 2.88 11.95
CA ARG A 178 -9.45 2.19 11.26
C ARG A 178 -9.42 2.40 9.74
N ALA A 179 -9.02 3.58 9.26
CA ALA A 179 -8.89 3.83 7.83
C ALA A 179 -7.81 2.95 7.21
N ARG A 180 -6.63 2.82 7.84
CA ARG A 180 -5.54 1.95 7.36
C ARG A 180 -5.95 0.48 7.31
N THR A 181 -6.63 0.00 8.35
CA THR A 181 -7.23 -1.36 8.33
C THR A 181 -8.22 -1.49 7.18
N THR A 182 -9.16 -0.56 7.03
CA THR A 182 -10.19 -0.63 5.98
C THR A 182 -9.57 -0.55 4.57
N LEU A 183 -8.54 0.27 4.36
CA LEU A 183 -7.81 0.36 3.09
C LEU A 183 -7.17 -1.00 2.73
N LEU A 184 -6.49 -1.63 3.68
CA LEU A 184 -5.83 -2.91 3.47
C LEU A 184 -6.86 -4.04 3.26
N ASP A 185 -7.95 -4.04 4.03
CA ASP A 185 -9.04 -5.02 3.89
C ASP A 185 -9.74 -4.88 2.53
N SER A 186 -10.01 -3.63 2.09
CA SER A 186 -10.62 -3.37 0.78
C SER A 186 -9.70 -3.84 -0.35
N LEU A 187 -8.39 -3.62 -0.22
CA LEU A 187 -7.41 -4.14 -1.18
C LEU A 187 -7.45 -5.68 -1.24
N ALA A 188 -7.47 -6.36 -0.09
CA ALA A 188 -7.56 -7.82 -0.04
C ALA A 188 -8.87 -8.34 -0.67
N GLN A 189 -9.98 -7.68 -0.40
CA GLN A 189 -11.30 -8.01 -0.95
C GLN A 189 -11.34 -7.84 -2.47
N VAL A 190 -10.85 -6.71 -2.97
CA VAL A 190 -10.78 -6.40 -4.41
C VAL A 190 -9.89 -7.41 -5.14
N LEU A 191 -8.75 -7.78 -4.54
CA LEU A 191 -7.86 -8.81 -5.08
C LEU A 191 -8.40 -10.24 -4.92
N ARG A 192 -9.54 -10.40 -4.23
CA ARG A 192 -10.12 -11.70 -3.87
C ARG A 192 -9.08 -12.62 -3.26
N LEU A 193 -8.31 -12.09 -2.31
CA LEU A 193 -7.18 -12.80 -1.73
C LEU A 193 -7.67 -14.15 -1.15
N PRO A 194 -7.15 -15.28 -1.65
CA PRO A 194 -7.73 -16.58 -1.36
C PRO A 194 -7.43 -17.02 0.08
N SER A 195 -8.27 -17.92 0.59
CA SER A 195 -8.04 -18.62 1.85
C SER A 195 -6.81 -19.52 1.72
N GLY A 196 -5.72 -19.14 2.37
CA GLY A 196 -4.45 -19.86 2.33
C GLY A 196 -3.35 -18.89 2.70
N ARG A 197 -2.67 -19.13 3.82
CA ARG A 197 -1.72 -18.18 4.39
C ARG A 197 -0.29 -18.60 4.08
N PRO A 198 0.59 -17.68 3.67
CA PRO A 198 2.00 -17.98 3.47
C PRO A 198 2.67 -18.29 4.80
N GLU A 199 3.50 -19.33 4.79
CA GLU A 199 4.38 -19.65 5.90
C GLU A 199 5.68 -18.84 5.83
N SER A 200 6.31 -18.64 6.99
CA SER A 200 7.56 -17.89 7.05
C SER A 200 8.64 -18.62 6.22
N PRO A 201 9.30 -17.92 5.29
CA PRO A 201 10.50 -18.44 4.65
C PRO A 201 11.59 -18.79 5.66
N PRO A 202 12.49 -19.73 5.33
CA PRO A 202 13.73 -19.95 6.07
C PRO A 202 14.56 -18.67 6.20
N GLU A 203 15.42 -18.60 7.23
CA GLU A 203 16.15 -17.39 7.57
C GLU A 203 17.07 -16.93 6.42
N GLU A 204 17.71 -17.87 5.73
CA GLU A 204 18.63 -17.69 4.62
C GLU A 204 17.96 -17.19 3.33
N ALA A 205 16.63 -17.15 3.27
CA ALA A 205 15.87 -16.74 2.09
C ALA A 205 15.83 -15.21 1.88
N HIS A 206 16.91 -14.50 2.22
CA HIS A 206 17.03 -13.04 2.04
C HIS A 206 16.78 -12.59 0.59
N TRP A 207 17.14 -13.43 -0.38
CA TRP A 207 16.87 -13.18 -1.81
C TRP A 207 15.39 -12.89 -2.10
N PHE A 208 14.47 -13.53 -1.37
CA PHE A 208 13.03 -13.36 -1.58
C PHE A 208 12.57 -11.96 -1.19
N PHE A 209 13.08 -11.43 -0.08
CA PHE A 209 12.75 -10.09 0.37
C PHE A 209 13.37 -9.02 -0.53
N MET A 210 14.58 -9.26 -1.07
CA MET A 210 15.17 -8.38 -2.09
C MET A 210 14.40 -8.42 -3.41
N PHE A 211 13.96 -9.61 -3.82
CA PHE A 211 13.08 -9.78 -4.98
C PHE A 211 11.74 -9.04 -4.78
N LEU A 212 11.11 -9.18 -3.61
CA LEU A 212 9.86 -8.50 -3.27
C LEU A 212 10.03 -6.97 -3.29
N ALA A 213 11.13 -6.44 -2.75
CA ALA A 213 11.43 -5.02 -2.79
C ALA A 213 11.58 -4.52 -4.23
N GLY A 214 12.35 -5.23 -5.07
CA GLY A 214 12.51 -4.89 -6.48
C GLY A 214 11.21 -4.95 -7.27
N LEU A 215 10.40 -6.00 -7.06
CA LEU A 215 9.06 -6.12 -7.65
C LEU A 215 8.17 -4.95 -7.23
N THR A 216 8.22 -4.55 -5.96
CA THR A 216 7.44 -3.43 -5.45
C THR A 216 7.82 -2.12 -6.13
N SER A 217 9.12 -1.81 -6.24
CA SER A 217 9.60 -0.59 -6.90
C SER A 217 9.19 -0.54 -8.37
N VAL A 218 9.38 -1.62 -9.13
CA VAL A 218 9.03 -1.66 -10.55
C VAL A 218 7.51 -1.54 -10.75
N ALA A 219 6.72 -2.22 -9.93
CA ALA A 219 5.26 -2.13 -9.98
C ALA A 219 4.77 -0.71 -9.65
N ASP A 220 5.36 -0.03 -8.67
CA ASP A 220 5.04 1.36 -8.34
C ASP A 220 5.44 2.33 -9.48
N TRP A 221 6.58 2.12 -10.14
CA TRP A 221 6.97 2.92 -11.31
C TRP A 221 5.96 2.83 -12.46
N ILE A 222 5.51 1.61 -12.78
CA ILE A 222 4.52 1.38 -13.83
C ILE A 222 3.14 1.93 -13.39
N GLY A 223 2.68 1.64 -12.17
CA GLY A 223 1.45 2.18 -11.60
C GLY A 223 1.46 3.70 -11.41
N SER A 224 2.64 4.31 -11.44
CA SER A 224 2.83 5.77 -11.45
C SER A 224 2.87 6.41 -12.83
N ASN A 225 2.82 5.62 -13.91
CA ASN A 225 2.76 6.13 -15.27
C ASN A 225 1.35 6.63 -15.60
N ARG A 226 1.19 7.96 -15.65
CA ARG A 226 -0.11 8.63 -15.93
C ARG A 226 -0.76 8.25 -17.26
N ARG A 227 0.03 7.84 -18.25
CA ARG A 227 -0.50 7.43 -19.56
C ARG A 227 -1.22 6.09 -19.46
N LEU A 228 -0.74 5.21 -18.58
CA LEU A 228 -1.33 3.91 -18.32
C LEU A 228 -2.41 4.00 -17.24
N PHE A 229 -2.12 4.73 -16.16
CA PHE A 229 -2.97 4.91 -14.99
C PHE A 229 -3.28 6.41 -14.76
N PRO A 230 -4.24 6.98 -15.50
CA PRO A 230 -4.70 8.34 -15.27
C PRO A 230 -5.38 8.47 -13.90
N SER A 231 -5.51 9.70 -13.40
CA SER A 231 -6.32 9.98 -12.21
C SER A 231 -7.76 9.49 -12.42
N CYS A 232 -8.38 9.05 -11.33
CA CYS A 232 -9.77 8.60 -11.34
C CYS A 232 -10.60 9.49 -10.43
N ALA A 233 -11.90 9.55 -10.72
CA ALA A 233 -12.85 10.41 -10.02
C ALA A 233 -13.02 10.00 -8.55
N GLU A 234 -13.54 10.92 -7.74
CA GLU A 234 -13.75 10.71 -6.30
C GLU A 234 -14.89 9.72 -5.97
N ASN A 235 -15.58 9.16 -6.97
CA ASN A 235 -16.75 8.28 -6.83
C ASN A 235 -16.63 7.00 -7.66
N VAL A 236 -15.50 6.30 -7.57
CA VAL A 236 -15.33 4.98 -8.22
C VAL A 236 -15.79 3.85 -7.32
N GLU A 237 -16.46 2.86 -7.91
CA GLU A 237 -16.70 1.57 -7.25
C GLU A 237 -15.43 0.72 -7.37
N LEU A 238 -14.94 0.20 -6.24
CA LEU A 238 -13.59 -0.36 -6.17
C LEU A 238 -13.43 -1.64 -7.01
N ALA A 239 -14.45 -2.49 -7.09
CA ALA A 239 -14.38 -3.71 -7.89
C ALA A 239 -14.37 -3.41 -9.40
N ALA A 240 -15.18 -2.45 -9.86
CA ALA A 240 -15.15 -1.95 -11.24
C ALA A 240 -13.81 -1.29 -11.58
N TYR A 241 -13.29 -0.45 -10.68
CA TYR A 241 -11.98 0.17 -10.85
C TYR A 241 -10.85 -0.86 -10.98
N ALA A 242 -10.91 -1.92 -10.18
CA ALA A 242 -9.93 -3.00 -10.22
C ALA A 242 -9.89 -3.75 -11.54
N GLN A 243 -11.06 -4.00 -12.16
CA GLN A 243 -11.14 -4.59 -13.49
C GLN A 243 -10.52 -3.68 -14.55
N GLU A 244 -10.76 -2.37 -14.45
CA GLU A 244 -10.15 -1.38 -15.35
C GLU A 244 -8.63 -1.33 -15.17
N ALA A 245 -8.15 -1.32 -13.92
CA ALA A 245 -6.73 -1.32 -13.57
C ALA A 245 -6.00 -2.57 -14.08
N GLU A 246 -6.65 -3.74 -13.99
CA GLU A 246 -6.13 -4.99 -14.57
C GLU A 246 -5.97 -4.87 -16.10
N GLY A 247 -6.98 -4.35 -16.79
CA GLY A 247 -6.90 -4.11 -18.24
C GLY A 247 -5.85 -3.06 -18.65
N LYS A 248 -5.53 -2.10 -17.78
CA LYS A 248 -4.41 -1.15 -17.96
C LYS A 248 -3.06 -1.84 -17.76
N ALA A 249 -2.92 -2.65 -16.72
CA ALA A 249 -1.68 -3.38 -16.40
C ALA A 249 -1.26 -4.33 -17.53
N VAL A 250 -2.21 -4.96 -18.24
CA VAL A 250 -1.92 -5.82 -19.40
C VAL A 250 -1.30 -5.06 -20.58
N ARG A 251 -1.59 -3.76 -20.72
CA ARG A 251 -1.14 -2.92 -21.85
C ARG A 251 0.19 -2.21 -21.60
N GLY A 252 0.67 -2.18 -20.36
CA GLY A 252 1.92 -1.55 -19.93
C GLY A 252 3.09 -2.51 -19.97
#